data_AF-A0A6N8JM30-F1
#
_entry.id   AF-A0A6N8JM30-F1
#
_cell.length_a   1.000
_cell.length_b   1.000
_cell.length_c   1.000
_cell.angle_alpha   90.00
_cell.angle_beta   90.00
_cell.angle_gamma   90.00
#
_symmetry.space_group_name_H-M   'P 1'
#
loop_
_entity.id
_entity.type
_entity.pdbx_description
1 polymer ?
#
loop_
_entity_poly.entity_id
_entity_poly.type
_entity_poly.pdbx_seq_one_letter_code
_entity_poly.pdbx_strand_id
1 'polypeptide(L)'
;MAASTLTIRLDSDLKDEASRVVEHYGLDISTAMRAFLTQIVNTNAIPLSLDYEQPNEESLIAIRETKEMIASGSGESYRSGHDLIQAALA
;
A
#
# COMPACT_ATOMS: atom_id res chain seq x y z
N MET A 1 14.06 0.34 -28.82
CA MET A 1 14.12 0.24 -27.35
C MET A 1 15.24 -0.71 -27.00
N ALA A 2 16.15 -0.32 -26.10
CA ALA A 2 17.20 -1.22 -25.63
C ALA A 2 16.58 -2.30 -24.73
N ALA A 3 16.94 -3.57 -24.95
CA ALA A 3 16.53 -4.66 -24.07
C ALA A 3 17.50 -4.71 -22.87
N SER A 4 16.95 -4.88 -21.66
CA SER A 4 17.71 -5.08 -20.44
C SER A 4 17.22 -6.35 -19.74
N THR A 5 18.15 -7.10 -19.15
CA THR A 5 17.85 -8.37 -18.48
C THR A 5 17.82 -8.17 -16.97
N LEU A 6 16.78 -8.70 -16.31
CA LEU A 6 16.67 -8.75 -14.86
C LEU A 6 16.94 -10.18 -14.40
N THR A 7 17.94 -10.38 -13.54
CA THR A 7 18.24 -11.68 -12.92
C THR A 7 17.84 -11.64 -11.44
N ILE A 8 16.90 -12.49 -11.04
CA ILE A 8 16.39 -12.57 -9.68
C ILE A 8 16.81 -13.92 -9.08
N ARG A 9 17.42 -13.90 -7.90
CA ARG A 9 17.65 -15.11 -7.11
C ARG A 9 16.43 -15.33 -6.22
N LEU A 10 15.85 -16.52 -6.29
CA LEU A 10 14.71 -16.94 -5.49
C LEU A 10 14.86 -18.40 -5.12
N ASP A 11 14.22 -18.77 -4.02
CA ASP A 11 14.08 -20.16 -3.60
C ASP A 11 13.34 -20.98 -4.67
N SER A 12 13.71 -22.25 -4.85
CA SER A 12 13.12 -23.10 -5.88
C SER A 12 11.65 -23.37 -5.64
N ASP A 13 11.25 -23.56 -4.39
CA ASP A 13 9.89 -23.92 -4.03
C ASP A 13 8.98 -22.70 -4.24
N LEU A 14 9.45 -21.51 -3.86
CA LEU A 14 8.78 -20.24 -4.14
C LEU A 14 8.58 -20.02 -5.65
N LYS A 15 9.60 -20.32 -6.46
CA LYS A 15 9.50 -20.19 -7.92
C LYS A 15 8.42 -21.10 -8.49
N ASP A 16 8.41 -22.35 -8.06
CA ASP A 16 7.50 -23.36 -8.59
C ASP A 16 6.06 -23.10 -8.16
N GLU A 17 5.83 -22.70 -6.91
CA GLU A 17 4.52 -22.30 -6.42
C GLU A 17 4.00 -21.06 -7.15
N ALA A 18 4.81 -20.01 -7.28
CA ALA A 18 4.44 -18.80 -8.01
C ALA A 18 4.13 -19.12 -9.48
N SER A 19 4.90 -19.99 -10.12
CA SER A 19 4.69 -20.42 -11.51
C SER A 19 3.31 -21.03 -11.70
N ARG A 20 2.91 -21.96 -10.82
CA ARG A 20 1.59 -22.61 -10.87
C ARG A 20 0.46 -21.60 -10.77
N VAL A 21 0.59 -20.60 -9.90
CA VAL A 21 -0.42 -19.55 -9.74
C VAL A 21 -0.53 -18.69 -10.99
N VAL A 22 0.57 -18.20 -11.55
CA VAL A 22 0.52 -17.34 -12.74
C VAL A 22 0.07 -18.11 -13.99
N GLU A 23 0.43 -19.38 -14.11
CA GLU A 23 -0.01 -20.28 -15.19
C GLU A 23 -1.51 -20.52 -15.17
N HIS A 24 -2.15 -20.52 -13.98
CA HIS A 24 -3.60 -20.61 -13.87
C HIS A 24 -4.31 -19.43 -14.55
N TYR A 25 -3.65 -18.27 -14.62
CA TYR A 25 -4.12 -17.09 -15.35
C TYR A 25 -3.67 -17.08 -16.82
N GLY A 26 -3.02 -18.14 -17.30
CA GLY A 26 -2.48 -18.23 -18.66
C GLY A 26 -1.23 -17.37 -18.89
N LEU A 27 -0.50 -17.02 -17.82
CA LEU A 27 0.70 -16.19 -17.86
C LEU A 27 1.93 -16.98 -17.42
N ASP A 28 3.10 -16.60 -17.93
CA ASP A 28 4.39 -17.02 -17.38
C ASP A 28 4.91 -16.00 -16.35
N ILE A 29 5.87 -16.41 -15.51
CA ILE A 29 6.48 -15.54 -14.49
C ILE A 29 7.06 -14.26 -15.08
N SER A 30 7.69 -14.32 -16.26
CA SER A 30 8.30 -13.14 -16.87
C SER A 30 7.24 -12.13 -17.32
N THR A 31 6.11 -12.62 -17.84
CA THR A 31 4.95 -11.79 -18.19
C THR A 31 4.32 -11.16 -16.95
N ALA A 32 4.12 -11.93 -15.88
CA ALA A 32 3.61 -11.42 -14.61
C ALA A 32 4.54 -10.37 -13.98
N MET A 33 5.85 -10.62 -13.98
CA MET A 33 6.86 -9.68 -13.47
C MET A 33 6.90 -8.39 -14.30
N ARG A 34 6.74 -8.48 -15.62
CA ARG A 34 6.64 -7.30 -16.48
C ARG A 34 5.39 -6.48 -16.15
N ALA A 35 4.24 -7.13 -15.97
CA ALA A 35 3.01 -6.46 -15.57
C ALA A 35 3.15 -5.76 -14.21
N PHE A 36 3.80 -6.41 -13.24
CA PHE A 36 4.11 -5.84 -11.94
C PHE A 36 4.97 -4.57 -12.04
N LEU A 37 6.06 -4.62 -12.81
CA LEU A 37 6.93 -3.46 -13.03
C LEU A 37 6.21 -2.33 -13.79
N THR A 38 5.38 -2.66 -14.78
CA THR A 38 4.57 -1.68 -15.50
C THR A 38 3.57 -1.00 -14.56
N GLN A 39 2.96 -1.74 -13.64
CA GLN A 39 2.04 -1.18 -12.66
C GLN A 39 2.74 -0.20 -11.71
N ILE A 40 3.98 -0.50 -11.28
CA ILE A 40 4.78 0.43 -10.47
C ILE A 40 4.97 1.76 -11.21
N VAL A 41 5.37 1.70 -12.48
CA VAL A 41 5.58 2.91 -13.29
C VAL A 41 4.29 3.69 -13.49
N ASN A 42 3.17 2.99 -13.75
CA ASN A 42 1.89 3.64 -14.01
C ASN A 42 1.29 4.30 -12.77
N THR A 43 1.50 3.70 -11.59
CA THR A 43 0.88 4.15 -10.33
C THR A 43 1.81 4.96 -9.45
N ASN A 44 3.12 4.98 -9.74
CA ASN A 44 4.17 5.49 -8.85
C ASN A 44 4.09 4.91 -7.43
N ALA A 45 3.62 3.68 -7.29
CA ALA A 45 3.46 2.98 -6.02
C ALA A 45 3.87 1.50 -6.17
N ILE A 46 4.25 0.85 -5.06
CA ILE A 46 4.51 -0.59 -5.05
C ILE A 46 3.14 -1.30 -4.93
N PRO A 47 2.72 -2.12 -5.91
CA PRO A 47 1.40 -2.76 -5.91
C PRO A 47 1.43 -4.04 -5.05
N LEU A 48 1.88 -3.91 -3.81
CA LEU A 48 1.85 -4.91 -2.76
C LEU A 48 1.23 -4.28 -1.52
N SER A 49 0.42 -5.03 -0.79
CA SER A 49 0.02 -4.63 0.55
C SER A 49 1.21 -4.85 1.49
N LEU A 50 1.84 -3.76 1.90
CA LEU A 50 2.92 -3.75 2.89
C LEU A 50 2.38 -3.50 4.31
N ASP A 51 1.10 -3.77 4.54
CA ASP A 51 0.31 -3.51 5.75
C ASP A 51 0.60 -4.48 6.91
N TYR A 52 1.81 -5.02 6.95
CA TYR A 52 2.32 -5.80 8.09
C TYR A 52 2.39 -4.95 9.37
N GLU A 53 2.60 -3.63 9.25
CA GLU A 53 2.53 -2.72 10.38
C GLU A 53 1.07 -2.48 10.76
N GLN A 54 0.56 -3.36 11.64
CA GLN A 54 -0.63 -3.03 12.41
C GLN A 54 -0.38 -1.71 13.15
N PRO A 55 -1.36 -0.79 13.19
CA PRO A 55 -1.19 0.45 13.93
C PRO A 55 -0.74 0.12 15.36
N ASN A 56 0.28 0.83 15.85
CA ASN A 56 0.73 0.64 17.23
C ASN A 56 -0.40 1.00 18.21
N GLU A 57 -0.28 0.58 19.47
CA GLU A 57 -1.35 0.79 20.47
C GLU A 57 -1.78 2.26 20.57
N GLU A 58 -0.83 3.20 20.48
CA GLU A 58 -1.08 4.64 20.46
C GLU A 58 -1.96 5.06 19.27
N SER A 59 -1.63 4.59 18.07
CA SER A 59 -2.42 4.88 16.87
C SER A 59 -3.82 4.28 16.94
N LEU A 60 -3.95 3.08 17.50
CA LEU A 60 -5.26 2.44 17.71
C LEU A 60 -6.13 3.21 18.72
N ILE A 61 -5.51 3.74 19.78
CA ILE A 61 -6.18 4.60 20.77
C ILE A 61 -6.63 5.91 20.09
N ALA A 62 -5.73 6.60 19.39
CA ALA A 62 -6.05 7.86 18.70
C ALA A 62 -7.20 7.69 17.67
N ILE A 63 -7.21 6.58 16.92
CA ILE A 63 -8.31 6.24 16.00
C ILE A 63 -9.63 6.05 16.75
N ARG A 64 -9.60 5.41 17.92
CA ARG A 64 -10.80 5.17 18.74
C ARG A 64 -11.35 6.47 19.32
N GLU A 65 -10.49 7.26 19.97
CA GLU A 65 -10.83 8.56 20.53
C GLU A 65 -11.44 9.47 19.47
N THR A 66 -10.82 9.55 18.30
CA THR A 66 -11.32 10.36 17.17
C THR A 66 -12.70 9.89 16.72
N LYS A 67 -12.95 8.57 16.63
CA LYS A 67 -14.27 8.03 16.27
C LYS A 67 -15.34 8.38 17.31
N GLU A 68 -14.99 8.33 18.58
CA GLU A 68 -15.88 8.71 19.68
C GLU A 68 -16.20 10.21 19.64
N MET A 69 -15.20 11.07 19.39
CA MET A 69 -15.38 12.52 19.24
C MET A 69 -16.29 12.90 18.07
N ILE A 70 -16.18 12.18 16.96
CA ILE A 70 -17.06 12.38 15.79
C ILE A 70 -18.49 11.95 16.13
N ALA A 71 -18.66 10.80 16.79
CA ALA A 71 -19.98 10.27 17.15
C ALA A 71 -20.70 11.12 18.20
N SER A 72 -19.96 11.67 19.17
CA SER A 72 -20.50 12.54 20.22
C SER A 72 -20.67 14.00 19.78
N GLY A 73 -20.07 14.38 18.64
CA GLY A 73 -20.01 15.78 18.19
C GLY A 73 -19.15 16.67 19.09
N SER A 74 -18.26 16.10 19.91
CA SER A 74 -17.38 16.85 20.82
C SER A 74 -16.08 17.33 20.15
N GLY A 75 -15.85 16.98 18.89
CA GLY A 75 -14.68 17.43 18.13
C GLY A 75 -14.79 18.89 17.68
N GLU A 76 -13.66 19.59 17.64
CA GLU A 76 -13.62 20.94 17.07
C GLU A 76 -13.77 20.87 15.54
N SER A 77 -14.72 21.64 15.01
CA SER A 77 -14.92 21.80 13.58
C SER A 77 -14.39 23.17 13.13
N TYR A 78 -13.66 23.19 12.02
CA TYR A 78 -13.14 24.42 11.43
C TYR A 78 -13.91 24.76 10.15
N ARG A 79 -14.09 26.06 9.87
CA ARG A 79 -14.87 26.52 8.70
C ARG A 79 -14.06 26.55 7.41
N SER A 80 -12.73 26.52 7.51
CA SER A 80 -11.81 26.50 6.38
C SER A 80 -10.57 25.67 6.68
N GLY A 81 -9.88 25.21 5.62
CA GLY A 81 -8.60 24.50 5.77
C GLY A 81 -7.49 25.38 6.34
N HIS A 82 -7.56 26.70 6.16
CA HIS A 82 -6.61 27.64 6.76
C HIS A 82 -6.73 27.65 8.28
N ASP A 83 -7.97 27.76 8.80
CA ASP A 83 -8.23 27.77 10.25
C ASP A 83 -7.79 26.44 10.89
N LEU A 84 -8.02 25.31 10.22
CA LEU A 84 -7.59 23.99 10.68
C LEU A 84 -6.06 23.90 10.79
N ILE A 85 -5.34 24.31 9.74
CA ILE A 85 -3.87 24.23 9.73
C ILE A 85 -3.29 25.20 10.78
N GLN A 86 -3.88 26.38 10.96
CA GLN A 86 -3.45 27.32 11.98
C GLN A 86 -3.62 26.75 13.40
N ALA A 87 -4.73 26.08 13.68
CA ALA A 87 -4.97 25.44 14.98
C ALA A 87 -4.06 24.23 15.21
N ALA A 88 -3.75 23.45 14.17
CA ALA A 88 -2.88 22.27 14.28
C ALA A 88 -1.38 22.60 14.46
N LEU A 89 -0.96 23.81 14.11
CA LEU A 89 0.43 24.28 14.22
C LEU A 89 0.69 25.17 15.44
N ALA A 90 -0.36 25.55 16.18
CA ALA A 90 -0.30 26.38 17.39
C ALA A 90 0.02 25.54 18.63
#